data_AF-A0A0R1VHU8-F1
#
_entry.id   AF-A0A0R1VHU8-F1
#
_cell.length_a   1.000
_cell.length_b   1.000
_cell.length_c   1.000
_cell.angle_alpha   90.00
_cell.angle_beta   90.00
_cell.angle_gamma   90.00
#
_symmetry.space_group_name_H-M   'P 1'
#
loop_
_entity.id
_entity.type
_entity.pdbx_description
1 polymer ?
#
loop_
_entity_poly.entity_id
_entity_poly.type
_entity_poly.pdbx_seq_one_letter_code
_entity_poly.pdbx_strand_id
1 'polypeptide(L)' 'MKFSYKFSDAIHLLAYLDIYQNGDLSSRRIADSIEANPSVVRNLMRDLKKLDSS' A
#
# COMPACT_ATOMS: atom_id res chain seq x y z
N MET A 1 6.51 13.95 15.59
CA MET A 1 5.43 14.45 14.70
C MET A 1 4.59 13.26 14.24
N LYS A 2 3.28 13.28 14.46
CA LYS A 2 2.38 12.20 14.02
C LYS A 2 2.00 12.44 12.55
N PHE A 3 2.96 12.36 11.64
CA PHE A 3 2.59 12.02 10.27
C PHE A 3 1.94 10.65 10.39
N SER A 4 0.65 10.57 10.08
CA SER A 4 -0.07 9.30 10.15
C SER A 4 0.62 8.36 9.17
N TYR A 5 1.38 7.37 9.67
CA TYR A 5 2.08 6.38 8.85
C TYR A 5 1.17 5.83 7.75
N LYS A 6 -0.13 5.66 8.06
CA LYS A 6 -1.17 5.25 7.12
C LYS A 6 -1.25 6.08 5.83
N PHE A 7 -1.07 7.41 5.88
CA PHE A 7 -1.10 8.23 4.66
C PHE A 7 0.18 8.05 3.84
N SER A 8 1.34 8.07 4.49
CA SER A 8 2.62 7.81 3.82
C SER A 8 2.65 6.42 3.17
N ASP A 9 2.17 5.40 3.89
CA ASP A 9 2.08 4.02 3.41
C ASP A 9 1.11 3.91 2.22
N ALA A 10 0.04 4.71 2.20
CA ALA A 10 -0.91 4.73 1.07
C ALA A 10 -0.26 5.27 -0.19
N ILE A 11 0.48 6.39 -0.07
CA ILE A 11 1.23 6.97 -1.18
C ILE A 11 2.32 6.01 -1.66
N HIS A 12 3.06 5.38 -0.74
CA HIS A 12 4.07 4.39 -1.09
C HIS A 12 3.44 3.21 -1.84
N LEU A 13 2.32 2.67 -1.36
CA LEU A 13 1.60 1.58 -2.03
C LEU A 13 1.19 1.96 -3.46
N LEU A 14 0.60 3.15 -3.65
CA LEU A 14 0.18 3.60 -4.99
C LEU A 14 1.39 3.78 -5.92
N ALA A 15 2.48 4.38 -5.44
CA ALA A 15 3.71 4.53 -6.21
C ALA A 15 4.35 3.17 -6.54
N TYR A 16 4.32 2.21 -5.61
CA TYR A 16 4.83 0.87 -5.84
C TYR A 16 4.06 0.16 -6.95
N LEU A 17 2.73 0.25 -6.92
CA LEU A 17 1.87 -0.35 -7.96
C LEU A 17 2.14 0.26 -9.34
N ASP A 18 2.41 1.56 -9.41
CA ASP A 18 2.68 2.26 -10.67
C ASP A 18 4.09 2.02 -11.22
N ILE A 19 5.10 1.95 -10.37
CA ILE A 19 6.49 1.74 -10.78
C ILE A 19 6.78 0.26 -11.08
N TYR A 20 6.22 -0.66 -10.29
CA TYR A 20 6.48 -2.09 -10.39
C TYR A 20 5.36 -2.87 -11.08
N GLN A 21 4.66 -2.26 -12.05
CA GLN A 21 3.50 -2.87 -12.75
C GLN A 21 3.76 -4.29 -13.30
N ASN A 22 4.99 -4.56 -13.76
CA ASN A 22 5.40 -5.87 -14.30
C ASN A 22 6.18 -6.73 -13.29
N GLY A 23 6.25 -6.30 -12.03
CA GLY A 23 6.98 -6.94 -10.94
C GLY A 23 6.05 -7.71 -9.99
N ASP A 24 6.60 -8.08 -8.83
CA ASP A 24 5.84 -8.77 -7.79
C ASP A 24 5.03 -7.77 -6.95
N LEU A 25 3.74 -7.68 -7.26
CA LEU A 25 2.77 -6.82 -6.58
C LEU A 25 2.07 -7.53 -5.41
N SER A 26 2.62 -8.64 -4.92
CA SER A 26 2.04 -9.33 -3.77
C SER A 26 2.10 -8.46 -2.52
N SER A 27 1.06 -8.59 -1.68
CA SER A 27 0.99 -7.89 -0.38
C SER A 27 2.21 -8.15 0.52
N ARG A 28 2.93 -9.26 0.30
CA ARG A 28 4.17 -9.56 1.02
C ARG A 28 5.33 -8.67 0.59
N ARG A 29 5.57 -8.54 -0.71
CA ARG A 29 6.66 -7.70 -1.22
C ARG A 29 6.47 -6.23 -0.91
N ILE A 30 5.23 -5.77 -1.00
CA ILE A 30 4.90 -4.38 -0.65
C ILE A 30 5.08 -4.17 0.85
N ALA A 31 4.68 -5.13 1.68
CA ALA A 31 4.88 -5.03 3.13
C ALA A 31 6.37 -4.99 3.50
N ASP A 32 7.21 -5.77 2.82
CA ASP A 32 8.67 -5.71 2.98
C ASP A 32 9.23 -4.34 2.59
N SER A 33 8.66 -3.64 1.58
CA SER A 33 9.14 -2.33 1.12
C SER A 33 8.77 -1.16 2.03
N ILE A 34 7.72 -1.31 2.83
CA ILE A 34 7.28 -0.32 3.84
C ILE A 34 7.52 -0.79 5.28
N GLU A 35 8.31 -1.86 5.48
CA GLU A 35 8.62 -2.45 6.79
C GLU A 35 7.36 -2.74 7.64
N ALA A 36 6.31 -3.27 7.00
CA ALA A 36 5.01 -3.54 7.61
C ALA A 36 4.62 -5.03 7.54
N ASN A 37 3.44 -5.36 8.05
CA ASN A 37 2.84 -6.68 7.89
C ASN A 37 1.95 -6.72 6.62
N PRO A 38 1.90 -7.84 5.87
CA PRO A 38 1.01 -8.00 4.71
C PRO A 38 -0.47 -7.71 5.00
N SER A 39 -0.92 -7.89 6.24
CA SER A 39 -2.27 -7.54 6.68
C SER A 39 -2.56 -6.04 6.59
N VAL A 40 -1.57 -5.19 6.89
CA VAL A 40 -1.70 -3.73 6.78
C VAL A 40 -1.89 -3.33 5.32
N VAL A 41 -1.07 -3.88 4.42
CA VAL A 41 -1.17 -3.64 2.97
C VAL A 41 -2.54 -4.04 2.43
N ARG A 42 -3.04 -5.23 2.79
CA ARG A 42 -4.39 -5.68 2.37
C ARG A 42 -5.49 -4.76 2.85
N ASN A 43 -5.42 -4.31 4.10
CA ASN A 43 -6.39 -3.35 4.63
C ASN A 43 -6.32 -2.01 3.89
N LEU A 44 -5.11 -1.53 3.60
CA LEU A 44 -4.91 -0.30 2.86
C LEU A 44 -5.45 -0.37 1.42
N MET A 45 -5.19 -1.47 0.72
CA MET A 45 -5.76 -1.75 -0.60
C MET A 45 -7.30 -1.76 -0.58
N ARG A 46 -7.90 -2.35 0.47
CA ARG A 46 -9.38 -2.34 0.64
C ARG A 46 -9.91 -0.92 0.88
N ASP A 47 -9.23 -0.13 1.69
CA ASP A 47 -9.61 1.26 1.96
C ASP A 47 -9.52 2.10 0.68
N LEU A 48 -8.44 1.96 -0.10
CA LEU A 48 -8.26 2.65 -1.38
C LEU A 48 -9.31 2.24 -2.42
N LYS A 49 -9.62 0.94 -2.53
CA LYS A 49 -10.64 0.46 -3.50
C LYS A 49 -12.04 1.01 -3.21
N LYS A 50 -12.41 1.20 -1.94
CA LYS A 50 -13.71 1.80 -1.58
C LYS A 50 -13.84 3.24 -2.08
N LEU A 51 -12.74 3.99 -2.13
CA LEU A 51 -12.74 5.38 -2.62
C LEU A 51 -12.97 5.46 -4.14
N ASP A 52 -12.51 4.47 -4.90
CA ASP A 52 -12.73 4.39 -6.36
C ASP A 52 -14.17 3.98 -6.73
N SER A 53 -14.87 3.30 -5.81
CA SER A 53 -16.24 2.79 -6.03
C SER A 53 -17.34 3.72 -5.50
N SER A 54 -17.00 4.93 -5.05
CA SER A 54 -17.91 5.92 -4.47
C SER A 54 -17.98 7.18 -5.32
#